data_AF-Q9ZIQ3-F1
#
_entry.id   AF-Q9ZIQ3-F1
#
_cell.length_a   1.000
_cell.length_b   1.000
_cell.length_c   1.000
_cell.angle_alpha   90.00
_cell.angle_beta   90.00
_cell.angle_gamma   90.00
#
_symmetry.space_group_name_H-M   'P 1'
#
loop_
_entity.id
_entity.type
_entity.pdbx_description
1 polymer ?
#
loop_
_entity_poly.entity_id
_entity_poly.type
_entity_poly.pdbx_seq_one_letter_code
_entity_poly.pdbx_strand_id
1 'polypeptide(L)'
;MKIKKRYIALLVLGVVISYAWYQNYQWEQLMLSGYCEKDGSYFDDRHTKQELIDRAINYMLEHQSKKTYDAYTDEPLEIKPYLTIEEFKKLNPNCCEITSWPADAVPQDWDVRVEGKAYRYVIVKYLRTLANREPERWETSIVFDNCGNPKRASYLY
;
A
#
# COMPACT_ATOMS: atom_id res chain seq x y z
N MET A 1 18.42 21.22 51.49
CA MET A 1 17.65 20.06 50.94
C MET A 1 18.62 19.07 50.29
N LYS A 2 18.85 17.88 50.87
CA LYS A 2 19.64 16.83 50.20
C LYS A 2 18.72 16.03 49.29
N ILE A 3 18.75 16.30 48.00
CA ILE A 3 18.06 15.48 47.00
C ILE A 3 18.66 14.07 47.11
N LYS A 4 17.87 13.09 47.56
CA LYS A 4 18.33 11.69 47.66
C LYS A 4 18.70 11.22 46.26
N LYS A 5 19.82 10.50 46.11
CA LYS A 5 20.29 9.93 44.83
C LYS A 5 19.19 9.19 44.03
N ARG A 6 18.21 8.61 44.75
CA ARG A 6 17.01 7.98 44.17
C ARG A 6 16.14 8.94 43.35
N TYR A 7 15.98 10.20 43.76
CA TYR A 7 15.22 11.20 43.01
C TYR A 7 15.96 11.64 41.74
N ILE A 8 17.29 11.73 41.79
CA ILE A 8 18.11 12.01 40.60
C ILE A 8 17.97 10.86 39.60
N ALA A 9 18.04 9.61 40.06
CA ALA A 9 17.83 8.45 39.20
C ALA A 9 16.43 8.41 38.56
N LEU A 10 15.37 8.72 39.31
CA LEU A 10 14.01 8.80 38.78
C LEU A 10 13.82 9.94 37.77
N LEU A 11 14.43 11.10 38.01
CA LEU A 11 14.39 12.22 37.06
C LEU A 11 15.11 11.88 35.75
N VAL A 12 16.30 11.28 35.83
CA VAL A 12 17.05 10.84 34.65
C VAL A 12 16.25 9.78 33.87
N LEU A 13 15.65 8.80 34.56
CA LEU A 13 14.80 7.79 33.92
C LEU A 13 13.59 8.42 33.23
N GLY A 14 12.92 9.37 33.89
CA GLY A 14 11.79 10.11 33.32
C GLY A 14 12.18 10.88 32.06
N VAL A 15 13.35 11.52 32.05
CA VAL A 15 13.88 12.24 30.88
C VAL A 15 14.17 11.28 29.73
N VAL A 16 14.81 10.13 30.01
CA VAL A 16 15.12 9.12 28.98
C VAL A 16 13.85 8.56 28.35
N ILE A 17 12.85 8.21 29.16
CA ILE A 17 11.56 7.70 28.66
C ILE A 17 10.85 8.77 27.83
N SER A 18 10.81 10.01 28.32
CA SER A 18 10.17 11.12 27.59
C SER A 18 10.85 11.40 26.26
N TYR A 19 12.19 11.34 26.22
CA TYR A 19 12.96 11.54 25.00
C TYR A 19 12.73 10.40 23.99
N ALA A 20 12.73 9.14 24.44
CA ALA A 20 12.44 8.00 23.58
C ALA A 20 11.02 8.09 23.00
N TRP A 21 10.03 8.48 23.83
CA TRP A 21 8.65 8.66 23.39
C TRP A 21 8.52 9.80 22.36
N TYR A 22 9.21 10.92 22.58
CA TYR A 22 9.28 12.02 21.63
C TYR A 22 9.90 11.59 20.29
N GLN A 23 11.00 10.85 20.31
CA GLN A 23 11.65 10.34 19.09
C GLN A 23 10.71 9.38 18.32
N ASN A 24 10.04 8.47 19.03
CA ASN A 24 9.07 7.57 18.40
C ASN A 24 7.92 8.36 17.74
N TYR A 25 7.36 9.35 18.45
CA TYR A 25 6.31 10.19 17.88
C TYR A 25 6.78 10.97 16.65
N GLN A 26 7.98 11.55 16.67
CA GLN A 26 8.55 12.23 15.49
C GLN A 26 8.72 11.27 14.31
N TRP A 27 9.14 10.04 14.59
CA TRP A 27 9.29 9.01 13.56
C TRP A 27 7.94 8.62 12.93
N GLU A 28 6.90 8.43 13.74
CA GLU A 28 5.55 8.18 13.24
C GLU A 28 5.06 9.32 12.34
N GLN A 29 5.29 10.59 12.73
CA GLN A 29 4.91 11.73 11.90
C GLN A 29 5.67 11.75 10.56
N LEU A 30 6.97 11.41 10.56
CA LEU A 30 7.75 11.26 9.33
C LEU A 30 7.15 10.17 8.44
N MET A 31 6.85 9.00 8.99
CA MET A 31 6.24 7.91 8.21
C MET A 31 4.87 8.31 7.63
N LEU A 32 4.01 8.92 8.44
CA LEU A 32 2.69 9.38 7.98
C LEU A 32 2.76 10.47 6.90
N SER A 33 3.82 11.27 6.88
CA SER A 33 4.05 12.28 5.85
C SER A 33 4.51 11.71 4.50
N GLY A 34 4.86 10.42 4.44
CA GLY A 34 5.38 9.77 3.23
C GLY A 34 6.89 9.88 3.07
N TYR A 35 7.63 10.13 4.16
CA TYR A 35 9.08 10.16 4.16
C TYR A 35 9.66 8.76 3.90
N CYS A 36 10.59 8.67 2.94
CA CYS A 36 11.37 7.46 2.66
C CYS A 36 12.77 7.58 3.28
N GLU A 37 13.06 6.74 4.28
CA GLU A 37 14.37 6.72 4.95
C GLU A 37 15.51 6.38 3.98
N LYS A 38 15.24 5.53 2.99
CA LYS A 38 16.27 5.01 2.07
C LYS A 38 16.94 6.10 1.23
N ASP A 39 16.17 7.09 0.79
CA ASP A 39 16.64 8.16 -0.10
C ASP A 39 16.49 9.57 0.50
N GLY A 40 15.91 9.70 1.69
CA GLY A 40 15.78 10.97 2.40
C GLY A 40 14.76 11.93 1.78
N SER A 41 13.82 11.42 1.00
CA SER A 41 12.85 12.24 0.26
C SER A 41 11.40 11.90 0.59
N TYR A 42 10.47 12.77 0.18
CA TYR A 42 9.04 12.53 0.34
C TYR A 42 8.46 11.84 -0.89
N PHE A 43 7.43 11.02 -0.67
CA PHE A 43 6.74 10.30 -1.72
C PHE A 43 6.20 11.21 -2.83
N ASP A 44 5.47 12.26 -2.45
CA ASP A 44 4.78 13.13 -3.42
C ASP A 44 5.76 13.97 -4.27
N ASP A 45 7.03 14.09 -3.87
CA ASP A 45 8.08 14.77 -4.65
C ASP A 45 8.65 13.88 -5.77
N ARG A 46 8.50 12.55 -5.64
CA ARG A 46 9.12 11.56 -6.54
C ARG A 46 8.16 10.99 -7.56
N HIS A 47 6.88 10.89 -7.25
CA HIS A 47 5.92 10.12 -8.04
C HIS A 47 4.79 10.99 -8.58
N THR A 48 4.60 10.97 -9.89
CA THR A 48 3.42 11.60 -10.50
C THR A 48 2.21 10.67 -10.42
N LYS A 49 0.99 11.23 -10.48
CA LYS A 49 -0.24 10.42 -10.51
C LYS A 49 -0.26 9.40 -11.66
N GLN A 50 0.16 9.80 -12.86
CA GLN A 50 0.15 8.91 -14.02
C GLN A 50 1.20 7.79 -13.89
N GLU A 51 2.37 8.11 -13.36
CA GLU A 51 3.41 7.11 -13.09
C GLU A 51 2.93 6.07 -12.08
N LEU A 52 2.25 6.46 -11.00
CA LEU A 52 1.68 5.52 -10.04
C LEU A 52 0.67 4.58 -10.69
N ILE A 53 -0.20 5.11 -11.56
CA ILE A 53 -1.16 4.30 -12.31
C ILE A 53 -0.44 3.29 -13.20
N ASP A 54 0.56 3.73 -13.96
CA ASP A 54 1.27 2.87 -14.90
C ASP A 54 2.05 1.77 -14.18
N ARG A 55 2.68 2.12 -13.05
CA ARG A 55 3.39 1.16 -12.19
C ARG A 55 2.43 0.18 -11.52
N ALA A 56 1.25 0.61 -11.12
CA ALA A 56 0.23 -0.27 -10.54
C ALA A 56 -0.33 -1.26 -11.58
N ILE A 57 -0.61 -0.79 -12.80
CA ILE A 57 -1.03 -1.65 -13.90
C ILE A 57 0.08 -2.66 -14.20
N ASN A 58 1.34 -2.21 -14.37
CA ASN A 58 2.47 -3.11 -14.60
C ASN A 58 2.61 -4.18 -13.52
N TYR A 59 2.57 -3.78 -12.25
CA TYR A 59 2.64 -4.72 -11.14
C TYR A 59 1.51 -5.76 -11.21
N MET A 60 0.28 -5.34 -11.50
CA MET A 60 -0.85 -6.25 -11.69
C MET A 60 -0.62 -7.20 -12.87
N LEU A 61 -0.11 -6.70 -14.01
CA LEU A 61 0.20 -7.51 -15.19
C LEU A 61 1.31 -8.53 -14.94
N GLU A 62 2.28 -8.21 -14.08
CA GLU A 62 3.34 -9.16 -13.69
C GLU A 62 2.82 -10.25 -12.75
N HIS A 63 1.82 -9.92 -11.92
CA HIS A 63 1.30 -10.79 -10.85
C HIS A 63 -0.14 -11.30 -11.12
N GLN A 64 -0.57 -11.27 -12.38
CA GLN A 64 -1.90 -11.71 -12.75
C GLN A 64 -2.02 -13.24 -12.66
N SER A 65 -3.09 -13.71 -12.02
CA SER A 65 -3.42 -15.13 -11.97
C SER A 65 -3.77 -15.62 -13.38
N LYS A 66 -3.31 -16.82 -13.73
CA LYS A 66 -3.64 -17.46 -15.02
C LYS A 66 -4.83 -18.41 -14.95
N LYS A 67 -5.19 -18.83 -13.73
CA LYS A 67 -6.27 -19.78 -13.46
C LYS A 67 -7.03 -19.37 -12.19
N THR A 68 -8.28 -19.81 -12.12
CA THR A 68 -9.14 -19.74 -10.93
C THR A 68 -10.05 -20.95 -10.92
N TYR A 69 -10.96 -21.03 -9.96
CA TYR A 69 -11.90 -22.14 -9.84
C TYR A 69 -13.33 -21.59 -9.85
N ASP A 70 -14.23 -22.32 -10.50
CA ASP A 70 -15.65 -22.03 -10.41
C ASP A 70 -16.17 -22.34 -9.01
N ALA A 71 -16.90 -21.39 -8.40
CA ALA A 71 -17.34 -21.51 -7.02
C ALA A 71 -18.38 -22.62 -6.77
N TYR A 72 -19.07 -23.10 -7.82
CA TYR A 72 -20.13 -24.10 -7.70
C TYR A 72 -19.69 -25.50 -8.13
N THR A 73 -18.85 -25.58 -9.15
CA THR A 73 -18.42 -26.83 -9.78
C THR A 73 -16.99 -27.23 -9.41
N ASP A 74 -16.21 -26.33 -8.79
CA ASP A 74 -14.78 -26.49 -8.49
C ASP A 74 -13.93 -26.79 -9.74
N GLU A 75 -14.46 -26.50 -10.93
CA GLU A 75 -13.74 -26.70 -12.19
C GLU A 75 -12.73 -25.57 -12.43
N PRO A 76 -11.54 -25.88 -12.98
CA PRO A 76 -10.54 -24.87 -13.28
C PRO A 76 -10.97 -23.99 -14.45
N LEU A 77 -10.98 -22.68 -14.24
CA LEU A 77 -11.26 -21.66 -15.26
C LEU A 77 -9.96 -20.96 -15.65
N GLU A 78 -9.67 -20.94 -16.94
CA GLU A 78 -8.54 -20.18 -17.49
C GLU A 78 -8.88 -18.69 -17.55
N ILE A 79 -7.94 -17.86 -17.10
CA ILE A 79 -8.03 -16.41 -17.18
C ILE A 79 -7.23 -15.98 -18.40
N LYS A 80 -7.82 -15.19 -19.30
CA LYS A 80 -7.08 -14.56 -20.40
C LYS A 80 -6.32 -13.35 -19.86
N PRO A 81 -4.98 -13.39 -19.78
CA PRO A 81 -4.20 -12.28 -19.25
C PRO A 81 -4.14 -11.14 -20.26
N TYR A 82 -3.93 -9.94 -19.74
CA TYR A 82 -3.52 -8.80 -20.55
C TYR A 82 -2.03 -8.91 -20.83
N LEU A 83 -1.60 -8.60 -22.06
CA LEU A 83 -0.21 -8.75 -22.47
C LEU A 83 0.57 -7.44 -22.33
N THR A 84 -0.12 -6.30 -22.44
CA THR A 84 0.52 -4.97 -22.45
C THR A 84 -0.32 -3.94 -21.69
N ILE A 85 0.32 -2.86 -21.25
CA ILE A 85 -0.37 -1.73 -20.63
C ILE A 85 -1.32 -1.06 -21.64
N GLU A 86 -0.92 -0.94 -22.90
CA GLU A 86 -1.68 -0.29 -23.95
C GLU A 86 -2.99 -1.03 -24.20
N GLU A 87 -2.93 -2.36 -24.31
CA GLU A 87 -4.12 -3.21 -24.40
C GLU A 87 -5.02 -3.03 -23.18
N PHE A 88 -4.42 -3.08 -21.98
CA PHE A 88 -5.15 -2.90 -20.72
C PHE A 88 -5.89 -1.56 -20.68
N LYS A 89 -5.20 -0.44 -20.95
CA LYS A 89 -5.78 0.90 -20.93
C LYS A 89 -6.86 1.08 -22.00
N LYS A 90 -6.68 0.48 -23.18
CA LYS A 90 -7.66 0.53 -24.27
C LYS A 90 -8.98 -0.16 -23.88
N LEU A 91 -8.90 -1.30 -23.21
CA LEU A 91 -10.06 -2.07 -22.77
C LEU A 91 -10.66 -1.54 -21.45
N ASN A 92 -9.87 -0.83 -20.65
CA ASN A 92 -10.26 -0.31 -19.34
C ASN A 92 -10.00 1.20 -19.24
N PRO A 93 -10.68 2.05 -20.02
CA PRO A 93 -10.42 3.50 -20.06
C PRO A 93 -10.73 4.22 -18.74
N ASN A 94 -11.62 3.66 -17.92
CA ASN A 94 -12.00 4.20 -16.61
C ASN A 94 -11.26 3.52 -15.44
N CYS A 95 -10.08 2.94 -15.70
CA CYS A 95 -9.50 1.96 -14.77
C CYS A 95 -9.23 2.51 -13.38
N CYS A 96 -8.71 3.72 -13.23
CA CYS A 96 -7.81 3.91 -12.11
C CYS A 96 -8.21 5.06 -11.21
N GLU A 97 -8.25 4.75 -9.92
CA GLU A 97 -8.52 5.69 -8.84
C GLU A 97 -7.36 5.67 -7.86
N ILE A 98 -6.85 6.85 -7.52
CA ILE A 98 -5.77 7.00 -6.55
C ILE A 98 -6.40 7.50 -5.25
N THR A 99 -6.16 6.79 -4.16
CA THR A 99 -6.58 7.19 -2.82
C THR A 99 -5.43 7.12 -1.83
N SER A 100 -5.45 7.99 -0.83
CA SER A 100 -4.60 7.85 0.34
C SER A 100 -5.15 6.82 1.32
N TRP A 101 -6.43 6.48 1.25
CA TRP A 101 -7.12 5.69 2.26
C TRP A 101 -8.12 4.74 1.60
N PRO A 102 -8.03 3.43 1.84
CA PRO A 102 -9.00 2.49 1.30
C PRO A 102 -10.39 2.76 1.90
N ALA A 103 -11.45 2.56 1.12
CA ALA A 103 -12.82 2.88 1.54
C ALA A 103 -13.31 1.99 2.70
N ASP A 104 -12.72 0.81 2.83
CA ASP A 104 -13.00 -0.24 3.80
C ASP A 104 -11.94 -0.33 4.91
N ALA A 105 -11.21 0.77 5.16
CA ALA A 105 -10.10 0.76 6.09
C ALA A 105 -10.49 0.28 7.50
N VAL A 106 -9.65 -0.59 8.05
CA VAL A 106 -9.73 -1.15 9.39
C VAL A 106 -8.66 -0.54 10.31
N PRO A 107 -8.75 -0.67 11.64
CA PRO A 107 -7.73 -0.14 12.54
C PRO A 107 -6.30 -0.55 12.19
N GLN A 108 -6.10 -1.76 11.66
CA GLN A 108 -4.79 -2.25 11.23
C GLN A 108 -4.20 -1.47 10.04
N ASP A 109 -5.03 -0.77 9.25
CA ASP A 109 -4.53 0.13 8.19
C ASP A 109 -3.77 1.31 8.78
N TRP A 110 -4.06 1.71 10.03
CA TRP A 110 -3.28 2.74 10.71
C TRP A 110 -1.87 2.24 11.03
N ASP A 111 -1.76 1.02 11.58
CA ASP A 111 -0.48 0.42 11.97
C ASP A 111 0.47 0.30 10.78
N VAL A 112 -0.01 -0.18 9.63
CA VAL A 112 0.82 -0.28 8.42
C VAL A 112 1.27 1.09 7.88
N ARG A 113 0.53 2.17 8.14
CA ARG A 113 0.93 3.53 7.72
C ARG A 113 1.96 4.15 8.63
N VAL A 114 1.80 4.00 9.96
CA VAL A 114 2.82 4.48 10.91
C VAL A 114 4.14 3.73 10.74
N GLU A 115 4.10 2.50 10.22
CA GLU A 115 5.28 1.75 9.78
C GLU A 115 5.81 2.15 8.39
N GLY A 116 5.16 3.08 7.69
CA GLY A 116 5.54 3.54 6.35
C GLY A 116 5.32 2.49 5.24
N LYS A 117 4.59 1.41 5.53
CA LYS A 117 4.31 0.30 4.61
C LYS A 117 3.17 0.59 3.64
N ALA A 118 2.40 1.65 3.87
CA ALA A 118 1.30 2.08 3.01
C ALA A 118 1.18 3.61 3.00
N TYR A 119 1.19 4.21 1.81
CA TYR A 119 1.06 5.66 1.67
C TYR A 119 0.01 6.06 0.62
N ARG A 120 0.12 5.51 -0.59
CA ARG A 120 -0.85 5.68 -1.68
C ARG A 120 -1.37 4.32 -2.14
N TYR A 121 -2.64 4.30 -2.49
CA TYR A 121 -3.32 3.15 -3.09
C TYR A 121 -3.76 3.53 -4.49
N VAL A 122 -3.54 2.63 -5.44
CA VAL A 122 -4.10 2.70 -6.78
C VAL A 122 -5.09 1.54 -6.90
N ILE A 123 -6.37 1.90 -6.97
CA ILE A 123 -7.46 0.99 -7.24
C ILE A 123 -7.52 0.80 -8.74
N VAL A 124 -7.19 -0.41 -9.19
CA VAL A 124 -7.16 -0.80 -10.60
C VAL A 124 -8.44 -1.57 -10.91
N LYS A 125 -9.37 -0.93 -11.62
CA LYS A 125 -10.65 -1.49 -12.09
C LYS A 125 -10.49 -2.01 -13.51
N TYR A 126 -10.86 -3.26 -13.75
CA TYR A 126 -10.65 -3.89 -15.05
C TYR A 126 -11.65 -5.00 -15.38
N LEU A 127 -11.73 -5.36 -16.65
CA LEU A 127 -12.49 -6.52 -17.12
C LEU A 127 -11.62 -7.78 -17.02
N ARG A 128 -12.09 -8.80 -16.34
CA ARG A 128 -11.43 -10.11 -16.28
C ARG A 128 -12.18 -11.06 -17.18
N THR A 129 -11.47 -11.60 -18.18
CA THR A 129 -12.07 -12.56 -19.12
C THR A 129 -11.69 -13.98 -18.71
N LEU A 130 -12.70 -14.81 -18.45
CA LEU A 130 -12.53 -16.25 -18.25
C LEU A 130 -12.80 -16.98 -19.57
N ALA A 131 -12.13 -18.10 -19.81
CA ALA A 131 -12.41 -18.92 -20.98
C ALA A 131 -13.90 -19.30 -21.04
N ASN A 132 -14.53 -19.06 -22.19
CA ASN A 132 -15.93 -19.37 -22.46
C ASN A 132 -16.96 -18.68 -21.54
N ARG A 133 -16.61 -17.52 -20.95
CA ARG A 133 -17.54 -16.66 -20.20
C ARG A 133 -17.45 -15.21 -20.65
N GLU A 134 -18.51 -14.46 -20.40
CA GLU A 134 -18.51 -13.00 -20.56
C GLU A 134 -17.49 -12.35 -19.60
N PRO A 135 -16.85 -11.25 -20.00
CA PRO A 135 -15.93 -10.52 -19.12
C PRO A 135 -16.64 -9.97 -17.89
N GLU A 136 -16.03 -10.15 -16.73
CA GLU A 136 -16.55 -9.66 -15.45
C GLU A 136 -15.79 -8.42 -14.98
N ARG A 137 -16.43 -7.52 -14.25
CA ARG A 137 -15.74 -6.38 -13.63
C ARG A 137 -15.02 -6.84 -12.36
N TRP A 138 -13.75 -6.51 -12.29
CA TRP A 138 -12.86 -6.82 -11.18
C TRP A 138 -12.14 -5.57 -10.70
N GLU A 139 -11.75 -5.58 -9.45
CA GLU A 139 -10.98 -4.53 -8.81
C GLU A 139 -9.81 -5.14 -8.07
N THR A 140 -8.65 -4.49 -8.15
CA THR A 140 -7.50 -4.82 -7.30
C THR A 140 -6.83 -3.57 -6.80
N SER A 141 -6.44 -3.58 -5.53
CA SER A 141 -5.76 -2.46 -4.88
C SER A 141 -4.27 -2.73 -4.82
N ILE A 142 -3.49 -1.88 -5.50
CA ILE A 142 -2.04 -1.86 -5.39
C ILE A 142 -1.66 -0.73 -4.44
N VAL A 143 -0.95 -1.07 -3.37
CA VAL A 143 -0.48 -0.10 -2.39
C VAL A 143 1.00 0.18 -2.61
N PHE A 144 1.38 1.44 -2.47
CA PHE A 144 2.75 1.91 -2.50
C PHE A 144 3.18 2.27 -1.09
N ASP A 145 4.32 1.73 -0.66
CA ASP A 145 4.96 2.15 0.59
C ASP A 145 5.53 3.57 0.49
N ASN A 146 6.05 4.12 1.59
CA ASN A 146 6.65 5.46 1.59
C ASN A 146 7.80 5.62 0.59
N CYS A 147 8.51 4.55 0.27
CA CYS A 147 9.58 4.55 -0.71
C CYS A 147 9.10 4.31 -2.14
N GLY A 148 7.79 4.14 -2.35
CA GLY A 148 7.20 3.93 -3.65
C GLY A 148 7.26 2.49 -4.13
N ASN A 149 7.51 1.49 -3.29
CA ASN A 149 7.47 0.09 -3.74
C ASN A 149 6.02 -0.42 -3.76
N PRO A 150 5.55 -0.99 -4.89
CA PRO A 150 4.20 -1.52 -5.01
C PRO A 150 4.08 -2.92 -4.39
N LYS A 151 2.92 -3.21 -3.81
CA LYS A 151 2.47 -4.54 -3.41
C LYS A 151 0.95 -4.63 -3.51
N ARG A 152 0.39 -5.84 -3.57
CA ARG A 152 -1.06 -6.01 -3.44
C ARG A 152 -1.48 -5.67 -2.00
N ALA A 153 -2.57 -4.93 -1.83
CA ALA A 153 -3.07 -4.55 -0.50
C ALA A 153 -3.38 -5.77 0.39
N SER A 154 -3.82 -6.89 -0.20
CA SER A 154 -4.03 -8.15 0.52
C SER A 154 -2.77 -8.77 1.15
N TYR A 155 -1.58 -8.25 0.85
CA TYR A 155 -0.30 -8.69 1.42
C TYR A 155 0.23 -7.73 2.49
N LEU A 156 -0.59 -6.78 2.96
CA LEU A 156 -0.24 -5.88 4.05
C LEU A 156 -0.33 -6.53 5.44
N TYR A 157 -1.15 -7.57 5.57
CA TYR A 157 -1.52 -8.23 6.83
C TYR A 157 -1.04 -9.68 6.89
#